data_AF-B6IJV6-F1
#
_entry.id   AF-B6IJV6-F1
#
_cell.length_a   1.000
_cell.length_b   1.000
_cell.length_c   1.000
_cell.angle_alpha   90.00
_cell.angle_beta   90.00
_cell.angle_gamma   90.00
#
_symmetry.space_group_name_H-M   'P 1'
#
loop_
_entity.id
_entity.type
_entity.pdbx_description
1 polymer ?
#
loop_
_entity_poly.entity_id
_entity_poly.type
_entity_poly.pdbx_seq_one_letter_code
_entity_poly.pdbx_strand_id
1 'polypeptide(L)'
;MTKVSQRQMVRLFNFHEQICYALISKKSAEFVRSLNLKANAFAIKSLTPKRIEIQIGDSEDSIIRTNLIDYWGKGTSIIPFSNNRPKRWIYLNIGILEFLKLLSEIYHCKFLRFHFGYSHHYPPMEIIEKLSNGFQIDSLILLNQYVNVKRILKHHLPAKNLTIQGNVFLTMQEYEEIVLIWEF
;
A
#
# COMPACT_ATOMS: atom_id res chain seq x y z
N MET A 1 15.78 -36.85 13.13
CA MET A 1 15.08 -35.56 12.98
C MET A 1 16.05 -34.51 12.49
N THR A 2 15.95 -34.09 11.23
CA THR A 2 16.74 -32.98 10.68
C THR A 2 16.24 -31.67 11.29
N LYS A 3 17.10 -30.97 12.04
CA LYS A 3 16.80 -29.64 12.57
C LYS A 3 16.67 -28.68 11.40
N VAL A 4 15.45 -28.27 11.08
CA VAL A 4 15.20 -27.18 10.12
C VAL A 4 15.80 -25.91 10.72
N SER A 5 16.69 -25.25 9.97
CA SER A 5 17.30 -24.02 10.45
C SER A 5 16.24 -22.92 10.62
N GLN A 6 16.43 -22.00 11.56
CA GLN A 6 15.52 -20.86 11.75
C GLN A 6 15.29 -20.08 10.46
N ARG A 7 16.31 -20.00 9.59
CA ARG A 7 16.22 -19.39 8.26
C ARG A 7 15.26 -20.13 7.32
N GLN A 8 15.29 -21.45 7.33
CA GLN A 8 14.35 -22.26 6.54
C GLN A 8 12.93 -22.15 7.09
N MET A 9 12.75 -22.10 8.41
CA MET A 9 11.42 -21.94 9.01
C MET A 9 10.77 -20.60 8.62
N VAL A 10 11.49 -19.48 8.78
CA VAL A 10 10.92 -18.15 8.47
C VAL A 10 10.71 -17.96 6.97
N ARG A 11 11.48 -18.63 6.09
CA ARG A 11 11.21 -18.62 4.65
C ARG A 11 9.89 -19.32 4.28
N LEU A 12 9.42 -20.24 5.10
CA LEU A 12 8.13 -20.91 4.91
C LEU A 12 6.97 -20.11 5.51
N PHE A 13 7.25 -19.06 6.27
CA PHE A 13 6.21 -18.18 6.80
C PHE A 13 5.55 -17.43 5.65
N ASN A 14 4.24 -17.24 5.77
CA ASN A 14 3.54 -16.30 4.90
C ASN A 14 3.93 -14.85 5.23
N PHE A 15 3.54 -13.92 4.35
CA PHE A 15 3.91 -12.51 4.49
C PHE A 15 3.45 -11.91 5.83
N HIS A 16 2.28 -12.31 6.33
CA HIS A 16 1.78 -11.85 7.63
C HIS A 16 2.67 -12.32 8.77
N GLU A 17 2.98 -13.61 8.84
CA GLU A 17 3.87 -14.17 9.87
C GLU A 17 5.25 -13.51 9.85
N GLN A 18 5.79 -13.20 8.66
CA GLN A 18 7.04 -12.47 8.51
C GLN A 18 6.95 -11.04 9.03
N ILE A 19 5.85 -10.33 8.75
CA ILE A 19 5.60 -8.99 9.30
C ILE A 19 5.48 -9.04 10.82
N CYS A 20 4.71 -9.98 11.36
CA CYS A 20 4.55 -10.17 12.80
C CYS A 20 5.92 -10.37 13.45
N TYR A 21 6.73 -11.25 12.87
CA TYR A 21 8.06 -11.54 13.36
C TYR A 21 8.97 -10.31 13.29
N ALA A 22 8.97 -9.57 12.18
CA ALA A 22 9.75 -8.35 12.02
C ALA A 22 9.39 -7.27 13.06
N LEU A 23 8.13 -7.18 13.45
CA LEU A 23 7.65 -6.20 14.44
C LEU A 23 8.05 -6.52 15.89
N ILE A 24 8.53 -7.72 16.20
CA ILE A 24 8.91 -8.12 17.57
C ILE A 24 10.13 -7.33 18.07
N SER A 25 11.14 -7.13 17.22
CA SER A 25 12.38 -6.44 17.60
C SER A 25 13.19 -6.03 16.37
N LYS A 26 14.09 -5.05 16.55
CA LYS A 26 15.03 -4.62 15.50
C LYS A 26 15.82 -5.79 14.89
N LYS A 27 16.29 -6.72 15.74
CA LYS A 27 17.02 -7.92 15.31
C LYS A 27 16.16 -8.84 14.43
N SER A 28 14.87 -8.95 14.73
CA SER A 28 13.93 -9.76 13.94
C SER A 28 13.65 -9.11 12.58
N ALA A 29 13.48 -7.79 12.53
CA ALA A 29 13.36 -7.05 11.28
C ALA A 29 14.61 -7.18 10.39
N GLU A 30 15.80 -7.00 10.97
CA GLU A 30 17.08 -7.20 10.27
C GLU A 30 17.23 -8.63 9.73
N PHE A 31 16.76 -9.63 10.50
CA PHE A 31 16.77 -11.02 10.07
C PHE A 31 15.86 -11.25 8.85
N VAL A 32 14.60 -10.78 8.89
CA VAL A 32 13.67 -10.93 7.75
C VAL A 32 14.24 -10.24 6.51
N ARG A 33 14.79 -9.03 6.67
CA ARG A 33 15.47 -8.31 5.59
C ARG A 33 16.62 -9.14 4.99
N SER A 34 17.41 -9.84 5.82
CA SER A 34 18.51 -10.70 5.35
C SER A 34 18.07 -11.92 4.53
N LEU A 35 16.78 -12.25 4.50
CA LEU A 35 16.23 -13.28 3.63
C LEU A 35 16.21 -12.84 2.15
N ASN A 36 16.38 -11.54 1.88
CA ASN A 36 16.40 -10.89 0.57
C ASN A 36 15.14 -11.20 -0.26
N LEU A 37 13.98 -11.12 0.40
CA LEU A 37 12.67 -11.26 -0.23
C LEU A 37 12.28 -9.94 -0.87
N LYS A 38 11.63 -9.99 -2.03
CA LYS A 38 11.22 -8.81 -2.79
C LYS A 38 9.72 -8.74 -2.88
N ALA A 39 9.16 -7.55 -2.67
CA ALA A 39 7.80 -7.22 -3.06
C ALA A 39 7.83 -6.28 -4.27
N ASN A 40 6.93 -6.50 -5.22
CA ASN A 40 6.89 -5.72 -6.45
C ASN A 40 6.38 -4.29 -6.20
N ALA A 41 5.22 -4.18 -5.57
CA ALA A 41 4.63 -2.91 -5.16
C ALA A 41 3.69 -3.13 -3.97
N PHE A 42 3.40 -2.08 -3.21
CA PHE A 42 2.27 -2.10 -2.27
C PHE A 42 1.06 -1.44 -2.91
N ALA A 43 -0.10 -2.10 -2.82
CA ALA A 43 -1.32 -1.60 -3.44
C ALA A 43 -2.24 -0.98 -2.40
N ILE A 44 -2.66 0.26 -2.63
CA ILE A 44 -3.54 1.02 -1.76
C ILE A 44 -4.92 1.09 -2.41
N LYS A 45 -5.92 0.60 -1.69
CA LYS A 45 -7.34 0.59 -2.07
C LYS A 45 -8.14 1.35 -1.03
N SER A 46 -9.06 2.20 -1.47
CA SER A 46 -10.03 2.83 -0.56
C SER A 46 -11.23 1.89 -0.36
N LEU A 47 -11.58 1.63 0.90
CA LEU A 47 -12.78 0.84 1.25
C LEU A 47 -13.97 1.74 1.57
N THR A 48 -13.73 2.80 2.35
CA THR A 48 -14.73 3.81 2.75
C THR A 48 -14.03 5.17 2.87
N PRO A 49 -14.76 6.30 3.09
CA PRO A 49 -14.11 7.60 3.23
C PRO A 49 -13.23 7.68 4.47
N LYS A 50 -13.37 6.73 5.39
CA LYS A 50 -12.65 6.70 6.66
C LYS A 50 -11.73 5.49 6.77
N ARG A 51 -11.59 4.65 5.73
CA ARG A 51 -10.79 3.43 5.79
C ARG A 51 -10.11 3.11 4.48
N ILE A 52 -8.83 2.75 4.56
CA ILE A 52 -8.08 2.18 3.45
C ILE A 52 -7.68 0.74 3.72
N GLU A 53 -7.31 0.08 2.64
CA GLU A 53 -6.69 -1.22 2.60
C GLU A 53 -5.34 -1.11 1.89
N ILE A 54 -4.31 -1.70 2.48
CA ILE A 54 -2.99 -1.83 1.89
C ILE A 54 -2.71 -3.30 1.69
N GLN A 55 -2.59 -3.72 0.44
CA GLN A 55 -2.12 -5.04 0.09
C GLN A 55 -0.60 -5.00 -0.09
N ILE A 56 0.07 -5.99 0.49
CA ILE A 56 1.53 -6.09 0.57
C ILE A 56 1.97 -7.33 -0.20
N GLY A 57 2.86 -7.16 -1.17
CA GLY A 57 3.30 -8.27 -2.02
C GLY A 57 2.23 -8.69 -3.04
N ASP A 58 2.44 -9.85 -3.65
CA ASP A 58 1.64 -10.32 -4.79
C ASP A 58 0.42 -11.18 -4.38
N SER A 59 0.23 -11.44 -3.09
CA SER A 59 -0.88 -12.25 -2.58
C SER A 59 -2.00 -11.39 -2.01
N GLU A 60 -3.24 -11.79 -2.22
CA GLU A 60 -4.41 -11.21 -1.55
C GLU A 60 -4.46 -11.53 -0.05
N ASP A 61 -3.72 -12.55 0.39
CA ASP A 61 -3.61 -12.94 1.79
C ASP A 61 -2.58 -12.10 2.56
N SER A 62 -2.35 -10.85 2.18
CA SER A 62 -1.35 -9.99 2.81
C SER A 62 -1.86 -8.56 2.85
N ILE A 63 -2.92 -8.37 3.63
CA ILE A 63 -3.71 -7.15 3.64
C ILE A 63 -3.65 -6.50 5.02
N ILE A 64 -3.40 -5.19 5.05
CA ILE A 64 -3.56 -4.32 6.20
C ILE A 64 -4.80 -3.46 5.96
N ARG A 65 -5.65 -3.30 6.99
CA ARG A 65 -6.76 -2.34 6.97
C ARG A 65 -6.53 -1.29 8.05
N THR A 66 -6.69 -0.02 7.69
CA THR A 66 -6.48 1.09 8.63
C THR A 66 -7.49 2.21 8.43
N ASN A 67 -7.87 2.90 9.51
CA ASN A 67 -8.76 4.04 9.43
C ASN A 67 -7.96 5.33 9.18
N LEU A 68 -8.59 6.34 8.56
CA LEU A 68 -7.94 7.60 8.23
C LEU A 68 -7.47 8.42 9.44
N ILE A 69 -8.16 8.27 10.57
CA ILE A 69 -7.81 8.94 11.83
C ILE A 69 -6.45 8.44 12.34
N ASP A 70 -6.07 7.22 11.98
CA ASP A 70 -4.90 6.51 12.49
C ASP A 70 -3.58 6.91 11.79
N TYR A 71 -3.65 7.79 10.79
CA TYR A 71 -2.51 8.21 9.96
C TYR A 71 -1.56 9.20 10.63
N TRP A 72 -2.02 9.94 11.64
CA TRP A 72 -1.29 11.05 12.26
C TRP A 72 -0.85 10.78 13.71
N GLY A 73 -1.29 9.68 14.34
CA GLY A 73 -0.93 9.26 15.69
C GLY A 73 -2.11 8.76 16.56
N LYS A 74 -1.80 7.81 17.45
CA LYS A 74 -2.70 7.00 18.32
C LYS A 74 -3.85 6.32 17.58
N GLY A 75 -3.50 5.48 16.62
CA GLY A 75 -4.48 4.74 15.84
C GLY A 75 -4.15 3.27 15.70
N THR A 76 -5.18 2.43 15.79
CA THR A 76 -5.09 0.97 15.75
C THR A 76 -5.18 0.50 14.30
N SER A 77 -4.04 0.44 13.58
CA SER A 77 -4.04 -0.23 12.26
C SER A 77 -4.15 -1.73 12.46
N ILE A 78 -4.97 -2.40 11.64
CA ILE A 78 -5.33 -3.80 11.84
C ILE A 78 -4.78 -4.65 10.69
N ILE A 79 -4.02 -5.69 11.01
CA ILE A 79 -3.64 -6.72 10.05
C ILE A 79 -4.61 -7.91 10.16
N PRO A 80 -5.59 -8.08 9.25
CA PRO A 80 -6.44 -9.27 9.17
C PRO A 80 -5.69 -10.54 8.75
N PHE A 81 -5.94 -11.65 9.44
CA PHE A 81 -5.68 -12.98 8.91
C PHE A 81 -6.92 -13.49 8.18
N SER A 82 -6.92 -13.47 6.84
CA SER A 82 -8.05 -13.84 5.97
C SER A 82 -8.60 -15.26 6.25
N ASN A 83 -7.77 -16.17 6.75
CA ASN A 83 -8.09 -17.60 6.85
C ASN A 83 -8.10 -18.16 8.30
N ASN A 84 -7.96 -17.31 9.32
CA ASN A 84 -8.04 -17.76 10.71
C ASN A 84 -9.48 -17.71 11.24
N ARG A 85 -9.94 -18.81 11.85
CA ARG A 85 -11.16 -18.86 12.67
C ARG A 85 -10.77 -19.19 14.11
N PRO A 86 -10.97 -18.29 15.09
CA PRO A 86 -11.53 -16.93 14.96
C PRO A 86 -10.59 -15.97 14.21
N LYS A 87 -11.16 -14.92 13.61
CA LYS A 87 -10.38 -13.87 12.94
C LYS A 87 -9.40 -13.27 13.96
N ARG A 88 -8.11 -13.30 13.62
CA ARG A 88 -7.04 -12.67 14.41
C ARG A 88 -6.67 -11.34 13.78
N TRP A 89 -6.25 -10.41 14.64
CA TRP A 89 -5.95 -9.04 14.29
C TRP A 89 -4.70 -8.61 15.03
N ILE A 90 -3.83 -7.86 14.35
CA ILE A 90 -2.69 -7.20 14.99
C ILE A 90 -2.91 -5.71 14.93
N TYR A 91 -2.85 -5.09 16.11
CA TYR A 91 -2.90 -3.66 16.27
C TYR A 91 -1.49 -3.09 16.17
N LEU A 92 -1.28 -2.23 15.18
CA LEU A 92 -0.02 -1.52 15.03
C LEU A 92 -0.08 -0.21 15.81
N ASN A 93 0.94 0.04 16.64
CA ASN A 93 1.15 1.32 17.31
C ASN A 93 2.24 2.14 16.58
N ILE A 94 2.17 2.14 15.25
CA ILE A 94 3.05 2.89 14.34
C ILE A 94 2.16 3.52 13.26
N GLY A 95 2.49 4.74 12.83
CA GLY A 95 1.79 5.39 11.73
C GLY A 95 1.92 4.59 10.44
N ILE A 96 0.90 4.66 9.58
CA ILE A 96 0.85 3.81 8.38
C ILE A 96 1.97 4.12 7.39
N LEU A 97 2.39 5.39 7.29
CA LEU A 97 3.49 5.78 6.41
C LEU A 97 4.83 5.24 6.93
N GLU A 98 5.07 5.36 8.23
CA GLU A 98 6.26 4.81 8.88
C GLU A 98 6.28 3.28 8.75
N PHE A 99 5.12 2.65 8.86
CA PHE A 99 4.99 1.22 8.63
C PHE A 99 5.27 0.82 7.19
N LEU A 100 4.74 1.55 6.21
CA LEU A 100 5.06 1.35 4.79
C LEU A 100 6.56 1.50 4.52
N LYS A 101 7.22 2.50 5.12
CA LYS A 101 8.67 2.70 5.01
C LYS A 101 9.45 1.54 5.61
N LEU A 102 9.05 1.05 6.78
CA LEU A 102 9.65 -0.14 7.38
C LEU A 102 9.51 -1.37 6.45
N LEU A 103 8.32 -1.59 5.87
CA LEU A 103 8.10 -2.68 4.92
C LEU A 103 8.92 -2.49 3.63
N SER A 104 9.04 -1.26 3.15
CA SER A 104 9.90 -0.91 2.01
C SER A 104 11.35 -1.31 2.26
N GLU A 105 11.86 -1.05 3.46
CA GLU A 105 13.21 -1.42 3.86
C GLU A 105 13.41 -2.94 3.99
N ILE A 106 12.40 -3.65 4.50
CA ILE A 106 12.46 -5.12 4.70
C ILE A 106 12.36 -5.86 3.36
N TYR A 107 11.46 -5.43 2.47
CA TYR A 107 11.12 -6.15 1.23
C TYR A 107 11.66 -5.48 -0.03
N HIS A 108 12.56 -4.50 0.12
CA HIS A 108 13.22 -3.77 -0.97
C HIS A 108 12.24 -3.18 -2.01
N CYS A 109 11.04 -2.78 -1.56
CA CYS A 109 9.97 -2.28 -2.41
C CYS A 109 9.95 -0.75 -2.38
N LYS A 110 10.05 -0.10 -3.54
CA LYS A 110 9.99 1.37 -3.65
C LYS A 110 8.74 1.86 -4.38
N PHE A 111 7.82 0.96 -4.68
CA PHE A 111 6.70 1.23 -5.58
C PHE A 111 5.36 1.15 -4.87
N LEU A 112 4.46 2.06 -5.24
CA LEU A 112 3.06 2.04 -4.84
C LEU A 112 2.15 1.91 -6.05
N ARG A 113 1.04 1.21 -5.83
CA ARG A 113 -0.08 1.15 -6.76
C ARG A 113 -1.29 1.78 -6.11
N PHE A 114 -1.93 2.70 -6.81
CA PHE A 114 -3.21 3.26 -6.38
C PHE A 114 -4.33 2.75 -7.28
N HIS A 115 -5.41 2.30 -6.65
CA HIS A 115 -6.65 1.97 -7.34
C HIS A 115 -7.80 2.77 -6.77
N PHE A 116 -8.24 3.76 -7.54
CA PHE A 116 -9.43 4.56 -7.28
C PHE A 116 -10.59 4.01 -8.12
N GLY A 117 -11.28 3.00 -7.59
CA GLY A 117 -12.44 2.38 -8.24
C GLY A 117 -13.71 3.24 -8.16
N TYR A 118 -14.89 2.68 -8.47
CA TYR A 118 -16.21 3.35 -8.50
C TYR A 118 -16.80 3.76 -7.13
N SER A 119 -15.97 3.92 -6.10
CA SER A 119 -16.45 4.27 -4.77
C SER A 119 -16.60 5.78 -4.65
N HIS A 120 -17.74 6.32 -4.24
CA HIS A 120 -17.91 7.77 -3.98
C HIS A 120 -17.14 8.29 -2.75
N HIS A 121 -16.30 7.44 -2.15
CA HIS A 121 -15.93 7.53 -0.75
C HIS A 121 -14.40 7.46 -0.61
N TYR A 122 -13.72 8.41 -1.22
CA TYR A 122 -12.27 8.43 -1.26
C TYR A 122 -11.66 9.14 -0.05
N PRO A 123 -10.41 8.80 0.33
CA PRO A 123 -9.68 9.56 1.34
C PRO A 123 -9.47 11.01 0.88
N PRO A 124 -9.34 11.96 1.83
CA PRO A 124 -8.88 13.31 1.51
C PRO A 124 -7.55 13.26 0.75
N MET A 125 -7.37 14.19 -0.19
CA MET A 125 -6.18 14.24 -1.04
C MET A 125 -4.88 14.36 -0.23
N GLU A 126 -4.92 15.08 0.89
CA GLU A 126 -3.78 15.25 1.79
C GLU A 126 -3.30 13.90 2.33
N ILE A 127 -4.21 12.95 2.56
CA ILE A 127 -3.83 11.61 3.00
C ILE A 127 -3.18 10.82 1.87
N ILE A 128 -3.72 10.92 0.65
CA ILE A 128 -3.23 10.22 -0.53
C ILE A 128 -1.79 10.68 -0.84
N GLU A 129 -1.57 12.00 -0.87
CA GLU A 129 -0.26 12.64 -1.10
C GLU A 129 0.76 12.28 -0.01
N LYS A 130 0.31 12.12 1.24
CA LYS A 130 1.20 11.73 2.34
C LYS A 130 1.58 10.26 2.28
N LEU A 131 0.70 9.37 1.80
CA LEU A 131 1.00 7.96 1.62
C LEU A 131 2.02 7.69 0.52
N SER A 132 2.05 8.53 -0.52
CA SER A 132 3.00 8.40 -1.63
C SER A 132 4.40 8.91 -1.28
N ASN A 133 4.57 9.60 -0.15
CA ASN A 133 5.85 10.20 0.22
C ASN A 133 6.96 9.15 0.46
N GLY A 134 7.97 9.18 -0.41
CA GLY A 134 9.11 8.26 -0.39
C GLY A 134 8.93 7.03 -1.29
N PHE A 135 7.87 6.99 -2.10
CA PHE A 135 7.59 5.91 -3.04
C PHE A 135 7.43 6.44 -4.46
N GLN A 136 7.83 5.64 -5.44
CA GLN A 136 7.51 5.84 -6.84
C GLN A 136 6.15 5.22 -7.16
N ILE A 137 5.40 5.83 -8.07
CA ILE A 137 4.09 5.31 -8.48
C ILE A 137 4.29 4.32 -9.62
N ASP A 138 4.04 3.04 -9.35
CA ASP A 138 4.11 1.99 -10.38
C ASP A 138 2.84 1.98 -11.21
N SER A 139 1.67 1.94 -10.58
CA SER A 139 0.39 1.89 -11.29
C SER A 139 -0.63 2.83 -10.69
N LEU A 140 -1.33 3.58 -11.54
CA LEU A 140 -2.39 4.50 -11.17
C LEU A 140 -3.66 4.17 -11.97
N ILE A 141 -4.68 3.64 -11.29
CA ILE A 141 -5.96 3.27 -11.88
C ILE A 141 -7.04 4.23 -11.37
N LEU A 142 -7.68 4.95 -12.28
CA LEU A 142 -8.71 5.95 -12.02
C LEU A 142 -9.99 5.59 -12.78
N LEU A 143 -11.02 5.15 -12.06
CA LEU A 143 -12.33 4.81 -12.64
C LEU A 143 -13.32 5.97 -12.42
N ASN A 144 -14.39 6.01 -13.22
CA ASN A 144 -15.40 7.09 -13.24
C ASN A 144 -15.84 7.43 -11.80
N GLN A 145 -15.81 8.71 -11.44
CA GLN A 145 -16.37 9.38 -10.25
C GLN A 145 -15.37 10.09 -9.32
N TYR A 146 -14.06 10.08 -9.62
CA TYR A 146 -13.08 10.81 -8.80
C TYR A 146 -13.02 12.30 -9.16
N VAL A 147 -13.62 13.16 -8.33
CA VAL A 147 -13.68 14.64 -8.56
C VAL A 147 -12.30 15.28 -8.57
N ASN A 148 -11.35 14.79 -7.77
CA ASN A 148 -10.00 15.36 -7.65
C ASN A 148 -9.00 14.75 -8.67
N VAL A 149 -9.49 14.24 -9.81
CA VAL A 149 -8.67 13.50 -10.81
C VAL A 149 -7.47 14.33 -11.26
N LYS A 150 -7.70 15.62 -11.52
CA LYS A 150 -6.66 16.58 -11.93
C LYS A 150 -5.53 16.67 -10.91
N ARG A 151 -5.86 16.76 -9.61
CA ARG A 151 -4.87 16.85 -8.52
C ARG A 151 -4.12 15.54 -8.36
N ILE A 152 -4.80 14.40 -8.49
CA ILE A 152 -4.15 13.08 -8.46
C ILE A 152 -3.11 12.98 -9.58
N LEU A 153 -3.51 13.24 -10.83
CA LEU A 153 -2.63 13.10 -11.99
C LEU A 153 -1.41 14.01 -11.85
N LYS A 154 -1.61 15.28 -11.48
CA LYS A 154 -0.50 16.23 -11.28
C LYS A 154 0.48 15.80 -10.19
N HIS A 155 0.01 15.12 -9.14
CA HIS A 155 0.86 14.74 -8.01
C HIS A 155 1.54 13.38 -8.20
N HIS A 156 0.89 12.44 -8.87
CA HIS A 156 1.30 11.03 -8.92
C HIS A 156 1.89 10.59 -10.26
N LEU A 157 1.94 11.49 -11.26
CA LEU A 157 2.74 11.30 -12.46
C LEU A 157 4.19 11.73 -12.21
N PRO A 158 5.19 11.06 -12.81
CA PRO A 158 5.07 9.94 -13.73
C PRO A 158 4.67 8.64 -13.01
N ALA A 159 3.76 7.88 -13.63
CA ALA A 159 3.42 6.52 -13.23
C ALA A 159 3.80 5.55 -14.36
N LYS A 160 4.32 4.35 -14.03
CA LYS A 160 4.70 3.37 -15.05
C LYS A 160 3.48 2.86 -15.85
N ASN A 161 2.36 2.63 -15.17
CA ASN A 161 1.09 2.28 -15.79
C ASN A 161 0.01 3.28 -15.37
N LEU A 162 -0.64 3.91 -16.34
CA LEU A 162 -1.79 4.77 -16.12
C LEU A 162 -3.03 4.16 -16.79
N THR A 163 -4.11 4.03 -16.04
CA THR A 163 -5.42 3.62 -16.58
C THR A 163 -6.46 4.61 -16.12
N ILE A 164 -7.07 5.30 -17.08
CA ILE A 164 -8.20 6.20 -16.83
C ILE A 164 -9.39 5.67 -17.62
N GLN A 165 -10.47 5.36 -16.93
CA GLN A 165 -11.72 4.94 -17.57
C GLN A 165 -12.82 5.91 -17.17
N GLY A 166 -13.58 6.37 -18.19
CA GLY A 166 -14.82 7.16 -18.13
C GLY A 166 -14.86 8.31 -17.14
N ASN A 167 -13.74 8.99 -16.91
CA ASN A 167 -13.72 10.16 -16.05
C ASN A 167 -14.44 11.33 -16.74
N VAL A 168 -15.48 11.87 -16.10
CA VAL A 168 -16.27 13.02 -16.60
C VAL A 168 -15.80 14.37 -16.03
N PHE A 169 -14.87 14.36 -15.08
CA PHE A 169 -14.34 15.55 -14.39
C PHE A 169 -13.02 16.05 -14.99
N LEU A 170 -12.59 15.45 -16.10
CA LEU A 170 -11.41 15.85 -16.85
C LEU A 170 -11.83 16.08 -18.30
N THR A 171 -11.66 17.30 -18.80
CA THR A 171 -11.83 17.57 -20.23
C THR A 171 -10.69 16.92 -21.03
N MET A 172 -10.91 16.62 -22.32
CA MET A 172 -9.86 16.06 -23.17
C MET A 172 -8.61 16.96 -23.23
N GLN A 173 -8.82 18.29 -23.32
CA GLN A 173 -7.70 19.24 -23.32
C GLN A 173 -6.91 19.20 -22.00
N GLU A 174 -7.57 19.16 -20.85
CA GLU A 174 -6.85 19.07 -19.56
C GLU A 174 -6.12 17.73 -19.38
N TYR A 175 -6.68 16.64 -19.93
CA TYR A 175 -6.00 15.36 -19.96
C TYR A 175 -4.72 15.46 -20.81
N GLU A 176 -4.83 15.98 -22.03
CA GLU A 176 -3.71 16.17 -22.93
C GLU A 176 -2.63 17.05 -22.31
N GLU A 177 -2.99 18.19 -21.72
CA GLU A 177 -2.05 19.09 -21.03
C GLU A 177 -1.33 18.40 -19.87
N ILE A 178 -1.96 17.50 -19.13
CA ILE A 178 -1.34 16.88 -17.94
C ILE A 178 -0.55 15.62 -18.31
N VAL A 179 -1.06 14.81 -19.24
CA VAL A 179 -0.53 13.49 -19.57
C VAL A 179 0.41 13.55 -20.77
N LEU A 180 0.16 14.35 -21.80
CA LEU A 180 1.09 14.46 -22.92
C LEU A 180 2.39 15.17 -22.53
N ILE A 181 2.37 16.09 -21.55
CA ILE A 181 3.60 16.65 -20.96
C ILE A 181 4.46 15.56 -20.30
N TRP A 182 3.88 14.40 -19.96
CA TRP A 182 4.63 13.26 -19.43
C TRP A 182 5.16 12.31 -20.53
N GLU A 183 4.46 12.17 -21.66
CA GLU A 183 4.87 11.28 -22.76
C GLU A 183 5.96 11.90 -23.67
N PHE A 184 6.23 13.20 -23.55
CA PHE A 184 7.24 13.96 -24.32
C PHE A 184 8.28 14.63 -23.41
#